data_AF-A0A2W5SPJ9-F1
#
_entry.id   AF-A0A2W5SPJ9-F1
#
_cell.length_a   1.000
_cell.length_b   1.000
_cell.length_c   1.000
_cell.angle_alpha   90.00
_cell.angle_beta   90.00
_cell.angle_gamma   90.00
#
_symmetry.space_group_name_H-M   'P 1'
#
loop_
_entity.id
_entity.type
_entity.pdbx_description
1 polymer ?
#
loop_
_entity_poly.entity_id
_entity_poly.type
_entity_poly.pdbx_seq_one_letter_code
_entity_poly.pdbx_strand_id
1 'polypeptide(L)'
;MPATTPTAPFSAPAAARHASRGWRAAAAAVAALLLAACGSSGPRPVKHYDPEAFDSTTTHTRTYGVEQGRTCEAARRALLSQGYLVTTATGEQVTARKNFQPEGEVHLEVEFRVVCANEQGGAR
;
A
#
# COMPACT_ATOMS: atom_id res chain seq x y z
N MET A 1 -43.45 -24.89 79.55
CA MET A 1 -42.06 -25.37 79.43
C MET A 1 -41.81 -25.75 77.98
N PRO A 2 -40.65 -25.40 77.39
CA PRO A 2 -40.49 -25.24 75.95
C PRO A 2 -39.88 -26.45 75.23
N ALA A 3 -40.17 -26.48 73.92
CA ALA A 3 -39.39 -26.94 72.76
C ALA A 3 -38.27 -28.01 72.93
N THR A 4 -38.22 -28.95 71.98
CA THR A 4 -37.22 -28.96 70.88
C THR A 4 -37.30 -30.26 70.07
N THR A 5 -37.43 -30.12 68.75
CA THR A 5 -37.20 -31.20 67.78
C THR A 5 -35.85 -30.95 67.08
N PRO A 6 -35.01 -31.98 66.82
CA PRO A 6 -33.71 -31.77 66.20
C PRO A 6 -33.82 -31.57 64.68
N THR A 7 -33.17 -30.53 64.18
CA THR A 7 -32.94 -30.26 62.75
C THR A 7 -31.68 -30.98 62.27
N ALA A 8 -31.79 -31.78 61.20
CA ALA A 8 -30.63 -32.31 60.47
C ALA A 8 -29.97 -31.22 59.61
N PRO A 9 -28.64 -31.27 59.37
CA PRO A 9 -27.97 -30.31 58.50
C PRO A 9 -28.13 -30.71 57.02
N PHE A 10 -28.55 -29.75 56.19
CA PHE A 10 -28.58 -29.88 54.75
C PHE A 10 -27.16 -29.63 54.20
N SER A 11 -26.49 -30.64 53.66
CA SER A 11 -25.21 -30.48 52.97
C SER A 11 -25.42 -29.96 51.53
N ALA A 12 -24.81 -28.82 51.20
CA ALA A 12 -24.82 -28.25 49.85
C ALA A 12 -23.80 -28.93 48.91
N PRO A 13 -24.08 -29.09 47.60
CA PRO A 13 -23.16 -29.76 46.68
C PRO A 13 -22.00 -28.84 46.25
N ALA A 14 -20.78 -29.36 46.28
CA ALA A 14 -19.53 -28.67 45.92
C ALA A 14 -19.26 -28.57 44.40
N ALA A 15 -20.28 -28.68 43.54
CA ALA A 15 -20.10 -28.85 42.10
C ALA A 15 -19.90 -27.54 41.30
N ALA A 16 -20.21 -26.36 41.88
CA ALA A 16 -20.26 -25.11 41.11
C ALA A 16 -18.88 -24.45 40.83
N ARG A 17 -17.79 -24.95 41.42
CA ARG A 17 -16.47 -24.29 41.36
C ARG A 17 -15.71 -24.56 40.07
N HIS A 18 -16.04 -25.62 39.34
CA HIS A 18 -15.36 -26.00 38.09
C HIS A 18 -15.91 -25.26 36.86
N ALA A 19 -17.23 -25.04 36.81
CA ALA A 19 -17.89 -24.33 35.72
C ALA A 19 -17.44 -22.85 35.62
N SER A 20 -17.20 -22.20 36.76
CA SER A 20 -16.77 -20.80 36.81
C SER A 20 -15.30 -20.58 36.40
N ARG A 21 -14.43 -21.59 36.60
CA ARG A 21 -13.03 -21.55 36.20
C ARG A 21 -12.85 -21.66 34.68
N GLY A 22 -13.62 -22.54 34.03
CA GLY A 22 -13.61 -22.70 32.57
C GLY A 22 -14.11 -21.45 31.83
N TRP A 23 -15.17 -20.82 32.34
CA TRP A 23 -15.71 -19.59 31.76
C TRP A 23 -14.70 -18.44 31.81
N ARG A 24 -14.02 -18.24 32.95
CA ARG A 24 -13.03 -17.16 33.10
C ARG A 24 -11.83 -17.35 32.18
N ALA A 25 -11.38 -18.59 32.00
CA ALA A 25 -10.29 -18.91 31.07
C ALA A 25 -10.70 -18.65 29.61
N ALA A 26 -11.90 -19.06 29.21
CA ALA A 26 -12.43 -18.80 27.88
C ALA A 26 -12.60 -17.29 27.60
N ALA A 27 -13.16 -16.55 28.56
CA ALA A 27 -13.30 -15.10 28.45
C ALA A 27 -11.95 -14.38 28.34
N ALA A 28 -10.94 -14.81 29.11
CA ALA A 28 -9.59 -14.26 29.02
C ALA A 28 -8.93 -14.56 27.67
N ALA A 29 -9.11 -15.76 27.13
CA ALA A 29 -8.58 -16.14 25.82
C ALA A 29 -9.22 -15.31 24.68
N VAL A 30 -10.55 -15.12 24.72
CA VAL A 30 -11.27 -14.27 23.76
C VAL A 30 -10.81 -12.81 23.86
N ALA A 31 -10.66 -12.28 25.08
CA ALA A 31 -10.14 -10.93 25.28
C ALA A 31 -8.71 -10.77 24.73
N ALA A 32 -7.83 -11.75 24.95
CA ALA A 32 -6.47 -11.72 24.41
C ALA A 32 -6.45 -11.73 22.87
N LEU A 33 -7.33 -12.51 22.23
CA LEU A 33 -7.49 -12.52 20.78
C LEU A 33 -8.00 -11.18 20.22
N LEU A 34 -8.96 -10.55 20.91
CA LEU A 34 -9.46 -9.22 20.54
C LEU A 34 -8.39 -8.13 20.67
N LEU A 35 -7.54 -8.20 21.71
CA LEU A 35 -6.43 -7.26 21.89
C LEU A 35 -5.33 -7.47 20.85
N ALA A 36 -5.04 -8.71 20.45
CA ALA A 36 -4.07 -9.00 19.40
C ALA A 36 -4.50 -8.42 18.03
N ALA A 37 -5.80 -8.31 17.77
CA ALA A 37 -6.33 -7.71 16.54
C ALA A 37 -6.18 -6.18 16.47
N CYS A 38 -6.14 -5.49 17.61
CA CYS A 38 -5.88 -4.04 17.65
C CYS A 38 -4.39 -3.68 17.61
N GLY A 39 -3.49 -4.64 17.92
CA GLY A 39 -2.05 -4.42 18.00
C GLY A 39 -1.28 -4.60 16.68
N SER A 40 -1.91 -5.06 15.60
CA SER A 40 -1.24 -5.24 14.31
C SER A 40 -1.15 -3.91 13.53
N SER A 41 -0.47 -2.92 14.11
CA SER A 41 0.09 -1.79 13.36
C SER A 41 1.42 -2.22 12.73
N GLY A 42 1.39 -3.26 11.91
CA GLY A 42 2.49 -3.50 10.97
C GLY A 42 2.54 -2.35 9.96
N PRO A 43 3.69 -2.10 9.29
CA PRO A 43 3.75 -1.14 8.20
C PRO A 43 2.63 -1.47 7.23
N ARG A 44 1.65 -0.57 7.10
CA ARG A 44 0.61 -0.75 6.10
C ARG A 44 1.32 -0.60 4.76
N PRO A 45 1.36 -1.63 3.91
CA PRO A 45 1.83 -1.42 2.56
C PRO A 45 0.94 -0.34 1.96
N VAL A 46 1.58 0.72 1.45
CA VAL A 46 0.94 1.82 0.73
C VAL A 46 0.13 1.15 -0.38
N LYS A 47 -1.18 0.94 -0.16
CA LYS A 47 -1.99 0.00 -0.95
C LYS A 47 -2.21 0.46 -2.41
N HIS A 48 -1.64 1.61 -2.75
CA HIS A 48 -1.80 2.33 -4.00
C HIS A 48 -0.47 2.80 -4.60
N TYR A 49 0.67 2.35 -4.05
CA TYR A 49 1.97 2.66 -4.62
C TYR A 49 2.71 1.35 -4.94
N ASP A 50 2.44 0.82 -6.12
CA ASP A 50 3.39 -0.09 -6.76
C ASP A 50 4.55 0.77 -7.27
N PRO A 51 5.79 0.57 -6.79
CA PRO A 51 6.94 1.26 -7.36
C PRO A 51 7.03 0.87 -8.84
N GLU A 52 6.83 1.85 -9.72
CA GLU A 52 7.02 1.69 -11.16
C GLU A 52 8.44 1.11 -11.40
N ALA A 53 8.55 0.08 -12.24
CA ALA A 53 9.80 -0.64 -12.49
C ALA A 53 10.83 0.14 -13.35
N PHE A 54 10.89 1.46 -13.18
CA PHE A 54 11.95 2.29 -13.75
C PHE A 54 13.10 2.30 -12.76
N ASP A 55 13.96 1.28 -12.83
CA ASP A 55 15.29 1.39 -12.22
C ASP A 55 15.98 2.60 -12.88
N SER A 56 16.52 3.51 -12.07
CA SER A 56 17.05 4.82 -12.48
C SER A 56 18.21 4.73 -13.48
N THR A 57 18.66 3.51 -13.77
CA THR A 57 19.75 3.17 -14.70
C THR A 57 19.27 2.52 -16.01
N THR A 58 17.98 2.23 -16.17
CA THR A 58 17.46 1.53 -17.35
C THR A 58 17.00 2.50 -18.44
N THR A 59 17.82 2.64 -19.49
CA THR A 59 17.46 3.45 -20.67
C THR A 59 16.59 2.64 -21.63
N HIS A 60 15.31 3.01 -21.74
CA HIS A 60 14.41 2.44 -22.75
C HIS A 60 14.54 3.18 -24.09
N THR A 61 14.99 2.46 -25.13
CA THR A 61 15.12 3.00 -26.49
C THR A 61 14.16 2.28 -27.45
N ARG A 62 13.56 3.04 -28.37
CA ARG A 62 12.77 2.51 -29.49
C ARG A 62 13.09 3.30 -30.76
N THR A 63 13.18 2.61 -31.88
CA THR A 63 13.38 3.20 -33.20
C THR A 63 12.02 3.48 -33.86
N TYR A 64 11.89 4.66 -34.47
CA TYR A 64 10.69 5.06 -35.20
C TYR A 64 11.07 5.46 -36.62
N GLY A 65 10.32 5.00 -37.62
CA GLY A 65 10.50 5.36 -39.03
C GLY A 65 9.99 6.76 -39.39
N VAL A 66 10.09 7.72 -38.48
CA VAL A 66 9.66 9.11 -38.69
C VAL A 66 10.75 10.07 -38.25
N GLU A 67 10.71 11.28 -38.79
CA GLU A 67 11.67 12.34 -38.49
C GLU A 67 11.72 12.68 -36.98
N GLN A 68 12.90 13.05 -36.50
CA GLN A 68 13.23 13.29 -35.09
C GLN A 68 12.23 14.23 -34.41
N GLY A 69 11.93 15.38 -35.03
CA GLY A 69 10.98 16.35 -34.49
C GLY A 69 9.58 15.80 -34.33
N ARG A 70 9.11 14.98 -35.28
CA ARG A 70 7.79 14.32 -35.18
C ARG A 70 7.75 13.26 -34.07
N THR A 71 8.84 12.54 -33.87
CA THR A 71 8.96 11.59 -32.75
C THR A 71 8.86 12.33 -31.42
N CYS A 72 9.55 13.46 -31.29
CA CYS A 72 9.51 14.27 -30.06
C CYS A 72 8.17 14.96 -29.84
N GLU A 73 7.47 15.42 -30.88
CA GLU A 73 6.09 15.91 -30.76
C GLU A 73 5.12 14.80 -30.35
N ALA A 74 5.31 13.57 -30.83
CA ALA A 74 4.52 12.43 -30.39
C ALA A 74 4.77 12.13 -28.90
N ALA A 75 6.03 12.15 -28.45
CA ALA A 75 6.39 11.98 -27.05
C ALA A 75 5.77 13.07 -26.16
N ARG A 76 5.82 14.33 -26.60
CA ARG A 76 5.18 15.44 -25.90
C ARG A 76 3.68 15.22 -25.70
N ARG A 77 2.96 14.81 -26.75
CA ARG A 77 1.51 14.52 -26.67
C ARG A 77 1.22 13.35 -25.73
N ALA A 78 2.02 12.30 -25.78
CA ALA A 78 1.88 11.15 -24.89
C ALA A 78 2.11 11.54 -23.41
N LEU A 79 3.12 12.36 -23.11
CA LEU A 79 3.36 12.83 -21.74
C LEU A 79 2.22 13.72 -21.24
N LEU A 80 1.71 14.62 -22.09
CA LEU A 80 0.56 15.45 -21.76
C LEU A 80 -0.72 14.62 -21.51
N SER A 81 -0.96 13.55 -22.29
CA SER A 81 -2.14 12.69 -22.07
C SER A 81 -2.11 11.95 -20.72
N GLN A 82 -0.91 11.72 -20.17
CA GLN A 82 -0.72 11.11 -18.86
C GLN A 82 -0.74 12.14 -17.71
N GLY A 83 -0.95 13.42 -18.03
CA GLY A 83 -1.00 14.52 -17.07
C GLY A 83 0.36 15.00 -16.59
N TYR A 84 1.44 14.76 -17.34
CA TYR A 84 2.74 15.35 -17.03
C TYR A 84 2.79 16.81 -17.46
N LEU A 85 3.44 17.64 -16.64
CA LEU A 85 3.75 19.02 -16.95
C LEU A 85 5.05 19.06 -17.76
N VAL A 86 4.95 19.47 -19.02
CA VAL A 86 6.10 19.62 -19.92
C VAL A 86 6.87 20.89 -19.55
N THR A 87 8.13 20.73 -19.15
CA THR A 87 9.04 21.84 -18.78
C THR A 87 9.96 22.24 -19.93
N THR A 88 10.25 21.32 -20.85
CA THR A 88 11.06 21.59 -22.05
C THR A 88 10.51 20.79 -23.21
N ALA A 89 10.37 21.42 -24.38
CA ALA A 89 9.98 20.75 -25.62
C ALA A 89 10.74 21.37 -26.80
N THR A 90 11.63 20.59 -27.40
CA THR A 90 12.37 20.91 -28.62
C THR A 90 12.23 19.74 -29.60
N GLY A 91 12.71 19.92 -30.84
CA GLY A 91 12.71 18.84 -31.84
C GLY A 91 13.59 17.64 -31.46
N GLU A 92 14.50 17.80 -30.49
CA GLU A 92 15.46 16.76 -30.08
C GLU A 92 15.20 16.23 -28.67
N GLN A 93 14.41 16.95 -27.87
CA GLN A 93 14.21 16.58 -26.47
C GLN A 93 12.86 17.07 -25.93
N VAL A 94 12.23 16.24 -25.11
CA VAL A 94 11.10 16.62 -24.28
C VAL A 94 11.38 16.24 -22.83
N THR A 95 11.18 17.18 -21.91
CA THR A 95 11.26 16.93 -20.46
C THR A 95 9.92 17.26 -19.83
N ALA A 96 9.43 16.37 -18.97
CA ALA A 96 8.16 16.55 -18.29
C ALA A 96 8.18 15.92 -16.90
N ARG A 97 7.40 16.46 -15.97
CA ARG A 97 7.33 15.97 -14.59
C ARG A 97 5.89 15.82 -14.10
N LYS A 98 5.70 14.93 -13.13
CA LYS A 98 4.42 14.75 -12.44
C LYS A 98 4.68 14.49 -10.97
N ASN A 99 3.92 15.21 -10.15
CA ASN A 99 3.96 15.05 -8.70
C ASN A 99 2.83 14.11 -8.29
N PHE A 100 3.17 13.15 -7.44
CA PHE A 100 2.26 12.20 -6.84
C PHE A 100 2.24 12.41 -5.35
N GLN A 101 1.05 12.35 -4.76
CA GLN A 101 0.87 12.37 -3.32
C GLN A 101 -0.01 11.17 -2.93
N PRO A 102 0.58 9.96 -2.82
CA PRO A 102 -0.18 8.75 -2.50
C PRO A 102 -0.77 8.80 -1.07
N GLU A 103 -0.06 9.46 -0.15
CA GLU A 103 -0.48 9.70 1.23
C GLU A 103 -0.25 11.17 1.59
N GLY A 104 -0.97 11.71 2.59
CA GLY A 104 -1.00 13.14 2.89
C GLY A 104 0.38 13.79 3.15
N GLU A 105 1.35 13.04 3.65
CA GLU A 105 2.70 13.56 3.95
C GLU A 105 3.78 13.04 2.98
N VAL A 106 3.41 12.21 2.00
CA VAL A 106 4.37 11.58 1.08
C VAL A 106 4.30 12.28 -0.27
N HIS A 107 5.35 13.03 -0.60
CA HIS A 107 5.50 13.70 -1.88
C HIS A 107 6.52 12.98 -2.76
N LEU A 108 6.09 12.56 -3.94
CA LEU A 108 6.93 11.91 -4.95
C LEU A 108 6.90 12.72 -6.24
N GLU A 109 8.03 12.85 -6.90
CA GLU A 109 8.14 13.46 -8.23
C GLU A 109 8.70 12.43 -9.21
N VAL A 110 8.05 12.30 -10.37
CA VAL A 110 8.55 11.50 -11.49
C VAL A 110 8.89 12.46 -12.62
N GLU A 111 10.16 12.52 -13.01
CA GLU A 111 10.63 13.29 -14.17
C GLU A 111 11.00 12.35 -15.32
N PHE A 112 10.45 12.61 -16.50
CA PHE A 112 10.81 11.96 -17.74
C PHE A 112 11.65 12.90 -18.60
N ARG A 113 12.74 12.36 -19.14
CA ARG A 113 13.55 12.98 -20.18
C ARG A 113 13.58 12.08 -21.41
N VAL A 114 12.88 12.51 -22.45
CA VAL A 114 12.86 11.84 -23.75
C VAL A 114 13.83 12.57 -24.67
N VAL A 115 14.79 11.84 -25.22
CA VAL A 115 15.73 12.34 -26.22
C VAL A 115 15.40 11.66 -27.55
N CYS A 116 15.11 12.45 -28.56
CA CYS A 116 14.95 11.98 -29.92
C CYS A 116 16.26 12.24 -30.64
N ALA A 117 16.86 11.21 -31.21
CA ALA A 117 18.09 11.33 -31.99
C ALA A 117 17.88 10.66 -33.35
N ASN A 118 18.52 11.21 -34.38
CA ASN A 118 18.66 10.49 -35.64
C ASN A 118 19.62 9.33 -35.43
N GLU A 119 19.26 8.13 -35.89
CA GLU A 119 20.18 7.00 -35.90
C GLU A 119 21.33 7.29 -36.86
N GLN A 120 22.49 7.68 -36.33
CA GLN A 120 23.72 7.79 -37.09
C GLN A 120 24.24 6.36 -37.36
N GLY A 121 23.63 5.66 -38.32
CA GLY A 121 24.07 4.32 -38.75
C GLY A 121 22.97 3.34 -39.15
N GLY A 122 21.70 3.72 -39.07
CA GLY A 122 20.56 2.84 -39.38
C GLY A 122 19.87 3.20 -40.70
N ALA A 123 20.59 3.17 -41.81
CA ALA A 123 19.91 3.14 -43.11
C ALA A 123 19.13 1.83 -43.22
N ARG A 124 17.80 1.89 -43.11
CA ARG A 124 16.85 1.03 -43.83
C ARG A 124 15.55 1.77 -44.11
#